data_AF-A0A6P0SQI6-F1
#
_entry.id   AF-A0A6P0SQI6-F1
#
_cell.length_a   1.000
_cell.length_b   1.000
_cell.length_c   1.000
_cell.angle_alpha   90.00
_cell.angle_beta   90.00
_cell.angle_gamma   90.00
#
_symmetry.space_group_name_H-M   'P 1'
#
loop_
_entity.id
_entity.type
_entity.pdbx_description
1 polymer ?
#
loop_
_entity_poly.entity_id
_entity_poly.type
_entity_poly.pdbx_seq_one_letter_code
_entity_poly.pdbx_strand_id
1 'polypeptide(L)'
;MRPIQDFLAELNALDINVWVDPDNNNPQTDLGQVRLRCNAPKGVLTPVLKEQLSARKAEIIAYLQQHSQTKPESQSATVGIESTLLPVARISPIPLSFAQQRLWFLDQLESGLSTDYNVPSPLELKGPLNVSALEQTLQEIVRRHEILRTNIQVIEGEVQQVIHTELPLQFPLVDLQYLNEAAQTAEVQKLLSKDEQTLFNLARDPLMRVTLVRLHPQHHVLLLSFHHIVFDGWSAGVFMQEFTELYQAFCAGQPPLLSPLPIQYADYAIWQRQWLQGAELGQLQYWQQQFAELPPPLELPSTKSYKPGELVQGCRETFEIAPELTEKLRQLSRSVGATLFMTVLAAYTVLLYRYSAQEDLTIGVPLAGRNRKQIEPL
;
A
#
# COMPACT_ATOMS: atom_id res chain seq x y z
N MET A 1 42.59 -8.52 21.01
CA MET A 1 41.72 -8.80 19.84
C MET A 1 40.35 -8.24 20.13
N ARG A 2 39.73 -7.55 19.16
CA ARG A 2 38.37 -7.03 19.28
C ARG A 2 37.32 -8.16 19.32
N PRO A 3 36.19 -8.00 20.03
CA PRO A 3 35.12 -9.00 20.06
C PRO A 3 34.68 -9.44 18.66
N ILE A 4 34.25 -10.71 18.53
CA ILE A 4 33.79 -11.26 17.26
C ILE A 4 32.53 -10.55 16.74
N GLN A 5 31.67 -10.10 17.65
CA GLN A 5 30.43 -9.36 17.35
C GLN A 5 30.73 -8.02 16.67
N ASP A 6 31.65 -7.23 17.24
CA ASP A 6 32.07 -5.94 16.67
C ASP A 6 32.76 -6.11 15.31
N PHE A 7 33.43 -7.25 15.11
CA PHE A 7 34.03 -7.57 13.81
C PHE A 7 32.98 -7.92 12.75
N LEU A 8 31.98 -8.72 13.09
CA LEU A 8 30.88 -9.03 12.19
C LEU A 8 30.00 -7.80 11.90
N ALA A 9 29.81 -6.91 12.88
CA ALA A 9 29.09 -5.66 12.70
C ALA A 9 29.79 -4.72 11.71
N GLU A 10 31.13 -4.64 11.73
CA GLU A 10 31.89 -3.86 10.74
C GLU A 10 31.81 -4.47 9.34
N LEU A 11 31.88 -5.80 9.23
CA LEU A 11 31.71 -6.48 7.94
C LEU A 11 30.32 -6.18 7.37
N ASN A 12 29.27 -6.26 8.18
CA ASN A 12 27.91 -5.90 7.77
C ASN A 12 27.78 -4.42 7.37
N ALA A 13 28.42 -3.50 8.09
CA ALA A 13 28.43 -2.08 7.73
C ALA A 13 29.13 -1.80 6.39
N LEU A 14 29.94 -2.73 5.90
CA LEU A 14 30.61 -2.70 4.60
C LEU A 14 29.91 -3.59 3.56
N ASP A 15 28.69 -4.06 3.81
CA ASP A 15 27.94 -5.03 2.99
C ASP A 15 28.69 -6.35 2.73
N ILE A 16 29.64 -6.70 3.60
CA ILE A 16 30.38 -7.95 3.56
C ILE A 16 29.62 -9.00 4.37
N ASN A 17 29.02 -9.96 3.68
CA ASN A 17 28.25 -11.04 4.30
C ASN A 17 29.10 -12.30 4.39
N VAL A 18 29.22 -12.90 5.58
CA VAL A 18 29.92 -14.17 5.81
C VAL A 18 28.97 -15.24 6.33
N TRP A 19 29.06 -16.47 5.82
CA TRP A 19 28.21 -17.58 6.25
C TRP A 19 28.95 -18.91 6.21
N VAL A 20 28.44 -19.89 6.95
CA VAL A 20 28.95 -21.26 6.96
C VAL A 20 28.23 -22.09 5.90
N ASP A 21 28.98 -22.76 5.02
CA ASP A 21 28.46 -23.64 3.98
C ASP A 21 28.19 -25.03 4.58
N PRO A 22 26.92 -25.50 4.66
CA PRO A 22 26.59 -26.76 5.32
C PRO A 22 26.83 -28.01 4.43
N ASP A 23 26.90 -27.86 3.10
CA ASP A 23 26.96 -28.99 2.16
C ASP A 23 28.25 -29.02 1.33
N ASN A 24 29.09 -30.03 1.58
CA ASN A 24 30.28 -30.32 0.79
C ASN A 24 29.92 -31.20 -0.42
N ASN A 25 29.24 -30.64 -1.43
CA ASN A 25 28.82 -31.39 -2.63
C ASN A 25 29.93 -31.55 -3.69
N ASN A 26 31.15 -31.88 -3.26
CA ASN A 26 32.28 -32.14 -4.16
C ASN A 26 32.89 -33.53 -3.89
N PRO A 27 32.76 -34.51 -4.80
CA PRO A 27 33.14 -35.91 -4.56
C PRO A 27 34.67 -36.18 -4.55
N GLN A 28 35.51 -35.16 -4.38
CA GLN A 28 36.97 -35.29 -4.37
C GLN A 28 37.68 -34.58 -3.21
N THR A 29 36.98 -34.19 -2.15
CA THR A 29 37.63 -33.61 -0.97
C THR A 29 37.14 -34.20 0.33
N ASP A 30 38.10 -34.57 1.17
CA ASP A 30 38.04 -35.26 2.45
C ASP A 30 36.88 -34.81 3.38
N LEU A 31 36.34 -35.78 4.11
CA LEU A 31 35.18 -35.65 4.98
C LEU A 31 35.41 -34.60 6.08
N GLY A 32 34.50 -33.61 6.18
CA GLY A 32 34.22 -32.90 7.44
C GLY A 32 34.78 -31.48 7.63
N GLN A 33 35.34 -30.81 6.61
CA GLN A 33 35.77 -29.40 6.79
C GLN A 33 34.65 -28.40 6.48
N VAL A 34 34.07 -27.84 7.54
CA VAL A 34 33.18 -26.67 7.50
C VAL A 34 33.90 -25.49 6.80
N ARG A 35 33.29 -24.93 5.74
CA ARG A 35 33.86 -23.80 4.99
C ARG A 35 33.13 -22.50 5.28
N LEU A 36 33.91 -21.45 5.56
CA LEU A 36 33.43 -20.07 5.65
C LEU A 36 33.39 -19.46 4.25
N ARG A 37 32.22 -18.95 3.85
CA ARG A 37 31.99 -18.21 2.60
C ARG A 37 31.84 -16.73 2.91
N CYS A 38 32.14 -15.90 1.92
CA CYS A 38 32.09 -14.45 2.02
C CYS A 38 31.56 -13.87 0.70
N ASN A 39 30.61 -12.95 0.76
CA ASN A 39 30.13 -12.14 -0.35
C ASN A 39 30.43 -10.67 -0.02
N ALA A 40 30.98 -9.91 -0.95
CA ALA A 40 31.34 -8.51 -0.76
C ALA A 40 31.19 -7.73 -2.08
N PRO A 41 30.75 -6.45 -2.04
CA PRO A 41 30.71 -5.61 -3.23
C PRO A 41 32.10 -5.43 -3.85
N LYS A 42 32.13 -5.17 -5.16
CA LYS A 42 33.38 -5.09 -5.93
C LYS A 42 34.27 -3.97 -5.39
N GLY A 43 35.48 -4.33 -4.94
CA GLY A 43 36.48 -3.39 -4.42
C GLY A 43 36.44 -3.16 -2.90
N VAL A 44 35.44 -3.69 -2.19
CA VAL A 44 35.29 -3.49 -0.73
C VAL A 44 36.15 -4.47 0.08
N LEU A 45 36.39 -5.67 -0.46
CA LEU A 45 37.20 -6.71 0.20
C LEU A 45 38.71 -6.47 0.03
N THR A 46 39.27 -5.59 0.87
CA THR A 46 40.70 -5.23 0.87
C THR A 46 41.62 -6.41 1.27
N PRO A 47 42.92 -6.38 0.91
CA PRO A 47 43.88 -7.41 1.33
C PRO A 47 43.96 -7.58 2.86
N VAL A 48 43.87 -6.47 3.61
CA VAL A 48 43.86 -6.47 5.08
C VAL A 48 42.62 -7.19 5.63
N LEU A 49 41.44 -6.93 5.06
CA LEU A 49 40.21 -7.62 5.47
C LEU A 49 40.24 -9.11 5.14
N LYS A 50 40.84 -9.51 4.01
CA LYS A 50 41.03 -10.94 3.68
C LYS A 50 41.92 -11.65 4.69
N GLU A 51 43.01 -11.00 5.11
CA GLU A 51 43.92 -11.54 6.12
C GLU A 51 43.23 -11.68 7.48
N GLN A 52 42.45 -10.67 7.89
CA GLN A 52 41.66 -10.72 9.13
C GLN A 52 40.60 -11.82 9.11
N LEU A 53 39.88 -12.00 8.00
CA LEU A 53 38.91 -13.08 7.81
C LEU A 53 39.58 -14.46 7.89
N SER A 54 40.76 -14.62 7.28
CA SER A 54 41.50 -15.88 7.32
C SER A 54 42.03 -16.19 8.72
N ALA A 55 42.59 -15.19 9.41
CA ALA A 55 43.14 -15.34 10.75
C ALA A 55 42.07 -15.69 11.80
N ARG A 56 40.83 -15.21 11.62
CA ARG A 56 39.71 -15.42 12.54
C ARG A 56 38.71 -16.47 12.08
N LYS A 57 39.01 -17.22 11.02
CA LYS A 57 38.09 -18.17 10.38
C LYS A 57 37.43 -19.14 11.36
N ALA A 58 38.20 -19.75 12.27
CA ALA A 58 37.67 -20.72 13.23
C ALA A 58 36.72 -20.08 14.26
N GLU A 59 37.05 -18.87 14.72
CA GLU A 59 36.25 -18.08 15.66
C GLU A 59 34.92 -17.65 15.01
N ILE A 60 34.96 -17.21 13.75
CA ILE A 60 33.78 -16.85 12.97
C ILE A 60 32.87 -18.07 12.76
N ILE A 61 33.42 -19.22 12.37
CA ILE A 61 32.66 -20.45 12.16
C ILE A 61 31.96 -20.86 13.47
N ALA A 62 32.69 -20.90 14.59
CA ALA A 62 32.11 -21.27 15.88
C ALA A 62 30.99 -20.31 16.31
N TYR A 63 31.19 -19.00 16.12
CA TYR A 63 30.19 -17.99 16.44
C TYR A 63 28.93 -18.15 15.57
N LEU A 64 29.09 -18.29 14.25
CA LEU A 64 27.97 -18.45 13.31
C LEU A 64 27.23 -19.77 13.46
N GLN A 65 27.90 -20.84 13.90
CA GLN A 65 27.26 -22.13 14.21
C GLN A 65 26.48 -22.10 15.53
N GLN A 66 26.99 -21.38 16.54
CA GLN A 66 26.27 -21.19 17.82
C GLN A 66 25.07 -20.25 17.68
N HIS A 67 25.12 -19.32 16.73
CA HIS A 67 24.09 -18.30 16.52
C HIS A 67 23.33 -18.47 15.19
N SER A 68 23.44 -19.65 14.55
CA SER A 68 22.87 -20.04 13.25
C SER A 68 22.41 -18.87 12.38
N GLN A 69 23.37 -18.14 11.81
CA GLN A 69 23.16 -17.39 10.58
C GLN A 69 23.44 -18.34 9.40
N THR A 70 22.48 -19.21 9.10
CA THR A 70 22.35 -19.75 7.75
C THR A 70 22.00 -18.56 6.84
N LYS A 71 22.82 -18.37 5.79
CA LYS A 71 22.66 -17.48 4.62
C LYS A 71 21.35 -16.66 4.59
N PRO A 72 21.39 -15.32 4.44
CA PRO A 72 20.22 -14.58 3.97
C PRO A 72 20.05 -14.88 2.48
N GLU A 73 19.64 -16.10 2.15
CA GLU A 73 18.83 -16.33 0.98
C GLU A 73 17.39 -16.10 1.42
N SER A 74 16.74 -15.17 0.72
CA SER A 74 15.39 -15.36 0.20
C SER A 74 14.71 -16.60 0.79
N GLN A 75 13.87 -16.36 1.80
CA GLN A 75 12.94 -17.33 2.35
C GLN A 75 12.19 -17.99 1.20
N SER A 76 12.73 -19.12 0.75
CA SER A 76 12.09 -20.08 -0.11
C SER A 76 12.49 -21.44 0.45
N ALA A 77 11.46 -22.17 0.87
CA ALA A 77 11.45 -23.57 1.30
C ALA A 77 11.94 -23.92 2.73
N THR A 78 11.16 -23.54 3.74
CA THR A 78 10.36 -24.59 4.40
C THR A 78 9.09 -24.74 3.57
N VAL A 79 8.78 -25.96 3.12
CA VAL A 79 7.64 -26.29 2.24
C VAL A 79 6.32 -26.11 3.00
N GLY A 80 5.95 -24.86 3.28
CA GLY A 80 4.65 -24.35 2.90
C GLY A 80 4.83 -23.82 1.48
N ILE A 81 3.99 -24.23 0.56
CA ILE A 81 3.99 -23.64 -0.78
C ILE A 81 3.73 -22.14 -0.57
N GLU A 82 4.74 -21.27 -0.64
CA GLU A 82 4.48 -19.88 -0.99
C GLU A 82 3.83 -19.97 -2.37
N SER A 83 2.50 -19.96 -2.38
CA SER A 83 1.74 -20.06 -3.62
C SER A 83 2.24 -18.92 -4.51
N THR A 84 2.64 -19.26 -5.73
CA THR A 84 3.01 -18.21 -6.67
C THR A 84 1.72 -17.47 -7.00
N LEU A 85 1.75 -16.14 -6.92
CA LEU A 85 0.63 -15.32 -7.36
C LEU A 85 0.53 -15.42 -8.89
N LEU A 86 -0.50 -16.12 -9.36
CA LEU A 86 -0.75 -16.43 -10.76
C LEU A 86 -2.18 -16.02 -11.13
N PRO A 87 -2.44 -15.72 -12.41
CA PRO A 87 -3.79 -15.50 -12.88
C PRO A 87 -4.64 -16.78 -12.72
N VAL A 88 -5.86 -16.62 -12.21
CA VAL A 88 -6.81 -17.70 -11.92
C VAL A 88 -8.06 -17.52 -12.78
N ALA A 89 -8.68 -18.61 -13.22
CA ALA A 89 -9.97 -18.52 -13.89
C ALA A 89 -11.03 -17.88 -12.95
N ARG A 90 -11.86 -16.97 -13.48
CA ARG A 90 -12.94 -16.29 -12.73
C ARG A 90 -14.15 -17.22 -12.51
N ILE A 91 -13.93 -18.28 -11.75
CA ILE A 91 -14.96 -19.25 -11.38
C ILE A 91 -15.52 -18.81 -10.02
N SER A 92 -16.82 -18.49 -9.98
CA SER A 92 -17.51 -18.16 -8.73
C SER A 92 -17.49 -19.37 -7.77
N PRO A 93 -17.34 -19.16 -6.45
CA PRO A 93 -17.25 -17.88 -5.77
C PRO A 93 -15.85 -17.25 -5.78
N ILE A 94 -15.77 -15.94 -6.04
CA ILE A 94 -14.52 -15.17 -5.93
C ILE A 94 -14.48 -14.52 -4.55
N PRO A 95 -13.59 -14.93 -3.64
CA PRO A 95 -13.57 -14.41 -2.28
C PRO A 95 -13.10 -12.95 -2.24
N LEU A 96 -13.50 -12.21 -1.21
CA LEU A 96 -12.93 -10.90 -0.90
C LEU A 96 -11.50 -11.06 -0.38
N SER A 97 -10.64 -10.07 -0.66
CA SER A 97 -9.38 -9.92 0.08
C SER A 97 -9.66 -9.67 1.58
N PHE A 98 -8.67 -9.84 2.45
CA PHE A 98 -8.88 -9.53 3.88
C PHE A 98 -9.21 -8.05 4.11
N ALA A 99 -8.63 -7.15 3.30
CA ALA A 99 -8.92 -5.72 3.36
C ALA A 99 -10.37 -5.42 2.93
N GLN A 100 -10.82 -6.02 1.83
CA GLN A 100 -12.20 -5.88 1.38
C GLN A 100 -13.19 -6.45 2.40
N GLN A 101 -12.91 -7.62 2.98
CA GLN A 101 -13.80 -8.23 3.98
C GLN A 101 -13.94 -7.34 5.23
N ARG A 102 -12.85 -6.71 5.67
CA ARG A 102 -12.89 -5.73 6.77
C ARG A 102 -13.77 -4.53 6.43
N LEU A 103 -13.58 -3.94 5.24
CA LEU A 103 -14.37 -2.78 4.81
C LEU A 103 -15.85 -3.13 4.63
N TRP A 104 -16.15 -4.27 4.04
CA TRP A 104 -17.51 -4.77 3.93
C TRP A 104 -18.14 -4.99 5.31
N PHE A 105 -17.41 -5.57 6.26
CA PHE A 105 -17.92 -5.75 7.63
C PHE A 105 -18.22 -4.41 8.31
N LEU A 106 -17.37 -3.40 8.14
CA LEU A 106 -17.60 -2.06 8.69
C LEU A 106 -18.83 -1.40 8.05
N ASP A 107 -18.97 -1.51 6.73
CA ASP A 107 -20.16 -1.07 6.02
C ASP A 107 -21.44 -1.74 6.57
N GLN A 108 -21.42 -3.05 6.84
CA GLN A 108 -22.56 -3.76 7.42
C GLN A 108 -22.87 -3.35 8.87
N LEU A 109 -21.85 -3.06 9.69
CA LEU A 109 -22.06 -2.53 11.05
C LEU A 109 -22.77 -1.17 11.00
N GLU A 110 -22.47 -0.37 9.98
CA GLU A 110 -23.08 0.94 9.73
C GLU A 110 -24.34 0.85 8.86
N SER A 111 -24.84 -0.38 8.62
CA SER A 111 -26.03 -0.67 7.81
C SER A 111 -25.99 -0.13 6.38
N GLY A 112 -24.78 0.08 5.82
CA GLY A 112 -24.57 0.68 4.50
C GLY A 112 -24.96 2.16 4.41
N LEU A 113 -25.03 2.85 5.56
CA LEU A 113 -25.46 4.25 5.65
C LEU A 113 -24.29 5.22 5.87
N SER A 114 -23.06 4.73 5.76
CA SER A 114 -21.85 5.53 5.98
C SER A 114 -21.20 5.97 4.68
N THR A 115 -20.69 7.19 4.71
CA THR A 115 -19.89 7.78 3.62
C THR A 115 -18.41 7.86 3.98
N ASP A 116 -18.00 7.33 5.12
CA ASP A 116 -16.63 7.46 5.64
C ASP A 116 -15.58 6.79 4.75
N TYR A 117 -16.02 5.86 3.89
CA TYR A 117 -15.20 5.17 2.92
C TYR A 117 -15.39 5.68 1.48
N ASN A 118 -16.04 6.83 1.30
CA ASN A 118 -15.99 7.55 0.04
C ASN A 118 -14.61 8.22 -0.11
N VAL A 119 -14.02 8.12 -1.29
CA VAL A 119 -12.72 8.69 -1.64
C VAL A 119 -12.93 9.78 -2.71
N PRO A 120 -13.40 10.98 -2.32
CA PRO A 120 -13.54 12.11 -3.24
C PRO A 120 -12.17 12.56 -3.73
N SER A 121 -12.03 12.69 -5.04
CA SER A 121 -10.77 12.96 -5.74
C SER A 121 -10.98 14.00 -6.86
N PRO A 122 -11.33 15.27 -6.53
CA PRO A 122 -11.49 16.30 -7.54
C PRO A 122 -10.18 16.63 -8.24
N LEU A 123 -10.24 16.79 -9.56
CA LEU A 123 -9.12 17.21 -10.40
C LEU A 123 -9.46 18.52 -11.11
N GLU A 124 -8.63 19.53 -10.92
CA GLU A 124 -8.71 20.78 -11.68
C GLU A 124 -8.00 20.61 -13.03
N LEU A 125 -8.73 20.84 -14.12
CA LEU A 125 -8.24 20.68 -15.49
C LEU A 125 -8.19 22.05 -16.17
N LYS A 126 -6.96 22.51 -16.49
CA LYS A 126 -6.69 23.79 -17.13
C LYS A 126 -6.28 23.59 -18.59
N GLY A 127 -6.80 24.45 -19.46
CA GLY A 127 -6.61 24.37 -20.89
C GLY A 127 -7.80 23.74 -21.64
N PRO A 128 -7.71 23.67 -22.98
CA PRO A 128 -8.74 23.05 -23.80
C PRO A 128 -8.87 21.56 -23.45
N LEU A 129 -10.11 21.08 -23.31
CA LEU A 129 -10.40 19.70 -22.93
C LEU A 129 -11.10 18.96 -24.07
N ASN A 130 -10.49 17.89 -24.55
CA ASN A 130 -11.17 16.90 -25.40
C ASN A 130 -12.01 15.98 -24.50
N VAL A 131 -13.31 16.24 -24.42
CA VAL A 131 -14.24 15.50 -23.55
C VAL A 131 -14.41 14.04 -24.00
N SER A 132 -14.41 13.78 -25.31
CA SER A 132 -14.53 12.40 -25.82
C SER A 132 -13.30 11.56 -25.49
N ALA A 133 -12.09 12.13 -25.60
CA ALA A 133 -10.87 11.47 -25.19
C ALA A 133 -10.85 11.21 -23.66
N LEU A 134 -11.41 12.12 -22.87
CA LEU A 134 -11.53 11.95 -21.42
C LEU A 134 -12.48 10.80 -21.06
N GLU A 135 -13.64 10.73 -21.70
CA GLU A 135 -14.59 9.63 -21.50
C GLU A 135 -13.97 8.28 -21.90
N GLN A 136 -13.30 8.21 -23.06
CA GLN A 136 -12.57 7.02 -23.50
C GLN A 136 -11.46 6.61 -22.53
N THR A 137 -10.75 7.58 -21.96
CA THR A 137 -9.71 7.35 -20.94
C THR A 137 -10.27 6.61 -19.73
N LEU A 138 -11.35 7.14 -19.15
CA LEU A 138 -11.96 6.55 -17.95
C LEU A 138 -12.57 5.19 -18.25
N GLN A 139 -13.22 5.03 -19.40
CA GLN A 139 -13.78 3.76 -19.82
C GLN A 139 -12.69 2.69 -20.00
N GLU A 140 -11.53 3.06 -20.55
CA GLU A 140 -10.40 2.14 -20.73
C GLU A 140 -9.78 1.73 -19.40
N ILE A 141 -9.63 2.66 -18.45
CA ILE A 141 -9.16 2.33 -17.07
C ILE A 141 -10.13 1.35 -16.41
N VAL A 142 -11.44 1.62 -16.47
CA VAL A 142 -12.47 0.73 -15.92
C VAL A 142 -12.41 -0.64 -16.61
N ARG A 143 -12.27 -0.68 -17.94
CA ARG A 143 -12.14 -1.93 -18.70
C ARG A 143 -10.92 -2.74 -18.26
N ARG A 144 -9.78 -2.07 -18.09
CA ARG A 144 -8.46 -2.64 -17.78
C ARG A 144 -8.36 -3.20 -16.36
N HIS A 145 -8.95 -2.52 -15.37
CA HIS A 145 -8.92 -2.92 -13.97
C HIS A 145 -10.25 -3.56 -13.55
N GLU A 146 -10.26 -4.89 -13.37
CA GLU A 146 -11.45 -5.65 -12.96
C GLU A 146 -12.09 -5.11 -11.68
N ILE A 147 -11.28 -4.61 -10.75
CA ILE A 147 -11.73 -4.10 -9.46
C ILE A 147 -12.70 -2.92 -9.58
N LEU A 148 -12.54 -2.07 -10.60
CA LEU A 148 -13.45 -0.95 -10.87
C LEU A 148 -14.79 -1.39 -11.47
N ARG A 149 -14.89 -2.66 -11.87
CA ARG A 149 -16.09 -3.31 -12.43
C ARG A 149 -16.63 -4.37 -11.47
N THR A 150 -16.21 -4.34 -10.21
CA THR A 150 -16.53 -5.36 -9.20
C THR A 150 -17.54 -4.83 -8.21
N ASN A 151 -18.61 -5.59 -8.00
CA ASN A 151 -19.52 -5.42 -6.86
C ASN A 151 -19.24 -6.45 -5.77
N ILE A 152 -19.66 -6.12 -4.55
CA ILE A 152 -19.57 -7.01 -3.39
C ILE A 152 -20.98 -7.48 -3.04
N GLN A 153 -21.24 -8.77 -3.22
CA GLN A 153 -22.58 -9.34 -3.06
C GLN A 153 -22.58 -10.51 -2.09
N VAL A 154 -23.69 -10.69 -1.39
CA VAL A 154 -23.97 -11.91 -0.63
C VAL A 154 -24.82 -12.83 -1.50
N ILE A 155 -24.29 -13.99 -1.85
CA ILE A 155 -24.97 -15.01 -2.66
C ILE A 155 -24.89 -16.32 -1.87
N GLU A 156 -26.04 -16.96 -1.66
CA GLU A 156 -26.13 -18.21 -0.87
C GLU A 156 -25.54 -18.10 0.55
N GLY A 157 -25.57 -16.89 1.13
CA GLY A 157 -25.06 -16.61 2.47
C GLY A 157 -23.55 -16.30 2.53
N GLU A 158 -22.84 -16.33 1.40
CA GLU A 158 -21.42 -16.01 1.31
C GLU A 158 -21.19 -14.66 0.61
N VAL A 159 -20.33 -13.83 1.21
CA VAL A 159 -19.88 -12.57 0.59
C VAL A 159 -18.80 -12.85 -0.44
N GLN A 160 -19.01 -12.37 -1.67
CA GLN A 160 -18.10 -12.59 -2.79
C GLN A 160 -18.00 -11.37 -3.71
N GLN A 161 -16.93 -11.34 -4.50
CA GLN A 161 -16.71 -10.40 -5.58
C GLN A 161 -17.49 -10.85 -6.81
N VAL A 162 -18.30 -9.95 -7.36
CA VAL A 162 -19.00 -10.14 -8.65
C VAL A 162 -18.38 -9.18 -9.64
N ILE A 163 -17.54 -9.73 -10.52
CA ILE A 163 -16.83 -8.97 -11.54
C ILE A 163 -17.69 -9.00 -12.81
N HIS A 164 -18.14 -7.84 -13.27
CA HIS A 164 -18.93 -7.76 -14.50
C HIS A 164 -18.04 -8.02 -15.72
N THR A 165 -18.58 -8.12 -16.94
CA THR A 165 -17.72 -8.08 -18.15
C THR A 165 -17.53 -6.64 -18.60
N GLU A 166 -18.61 -5.88 -18.54
CA GLU A 166 -18.66 -4.44 -18.80
C GLU A 166 -19.48 -3.80 -17.71
N LEU A 167 -19.08 -2.60 -17.30
CA LEU A 167 -19.83 -1.75 -16.39
C LEU A 167 -19.80 -0.34 -16.98
N PRO A 168 -20.88 0.14 -17.60
CA PRO A 168 -20.89 1.45 -18.23
C PRO A 168 -20.77 2.53 -17.15
N LEU A 169 -19.74 3.35 -17.26
CA LEU A 169 -19.53 4.48 -16.36
C LEU A 169 -20.37 5.65 -16.84
N GLN A 170 -21.16 6.25 -15.94
CA GLN A 170 -21.89 7.47 -16.27
C GLN A 170 -20.91 8.66 -16.27
N PHE A 171 -20.99 9.50 -17.31
CA PHE A 171 -20.17 10.69 -17.47
C PHE A 171 -21.04 11.96 -17.64
N PRO A 172 -21.76 12.40 -16.60
CA PRO A 172 -22.54 13.63 -16.65
C PRO A 172 -21.65 14.87 -16.81
N LEU A 173 -22.08 15.79 -17.68
CA LEU A 173 -21.50 17.12 -17.84
C LEU A 173 -22.42 18.17 -17.21
N VAL A 174 -21.90 18.90 -16.23
CA VAL A 174 -22.54 20.08 -15.64
C VAL A 174 -21.87 21.33 -16.20
N ASP A 175 -22.60 22.10 -17.00
CA ASP A 175 -22.10 23.36 -17.54
C ASP A 175 -22.45 24.51 -16.59
N LEU A 176 -21.45 25.23 -16.08
CA LEU A 176 -21.60 26.38 -15.19
C LEU A 176 -21.06 27.67 -15.81
N GLN A 177 -20.76 27.67 -17.11
CA GLN A 177 -20.14 28.82 -17.79
C GLN A 177 -21.00 30.09 -17.77
N TYR A 178 -22.31 29.95 -17.56
CA TYR A 178 -23.26 31.05 -17.47
C TYR A 178 -23.25 31.77 -16.11
N LEU A 179 -22.59 31.20 -15.10
CA LEU A 179 -22.46 31.78 -13.77
C LEU A 179 -21.20 32.65 -13.66
N ASN A 180 -21.19 33.61 -12.72
CA ASN A 180 -19.97 34.30 -12.33
C ASN A 180 -19.06 33.40 -11.47
N GLU A 181 -17.79 33.77 -11.32
CA GLU A 181 -16.77 32.96 -10.63
C GLU A 181 -17.13 32.59 -9.18
N ALA A 182 -17.72 33.53 -8.43
CA ALA A 182 -18.14 33.27 -7.06
C ALA A 182 -19.28 32.23 -7.00
N ALA A 183 -20.26 32.34 -7.89
CA ALA A 183 -21.36 31.39 -8.00
C ALA A 183 -20.89 30.02 -8.55
N GLN A 184 -19.95 30.00 -9.49
CA GLN A 184 -19.30 28.78 -9.97
C GLN A 184 -18.61 28.04 -8.83
N THR A 185 -17.82 28.75 -8.04
CA THR A 185 -17.11 28.17 -6.88
C THR A 185 -18.10 27.58 -5.87
N ALA A 186 -19.16 28.32 -5.54
CA ALA A 186 -20.19 27.84 -4.63
C ALA A 186 -20.91 26.59 -5.14
N GLU A 187 -21.24 26.52 -6.43
CA GLU A 187 -21.92 25.35 -6.99
C GLU A 187 -20.99 24.14 -7.12
N VAL A 188 -19.70 24.33 -7.44
CA VAL A 188 -18.70 23.25 -7.40
C VAL A 188 -18.58 22.67 -5.99
N GLN A 189 -18.51 23.51 -4.95
CA GLN A 189 -18.46 23.05 -3.56
C GLN A 189 -19.72 22.29 -3.17
N LYS A 190 -20.90 22.76 -3.60
CA LYS A 190 -22.16 22.06 -3.38
C LYS A 190 -22.21 20.69 -4.07
N LEU A 191 -21.69 20.59 -5.30
CA LEU A 191 -21.59 19.32 -6.03
C LEU A 191 -20.65 18.36 -5.31
N LEU A 192 -19.49 18.84 -4.84
CA LEU A 192 -18.54 18.06 -4.04
C LEU A 192 -19.18 17.54 -2.75
N SER A 193 -19.76 18.43 -1.93
CA SER A 193 -20.40 18.03 -0.68
C SER A 193 -21.56 17.06 -0.90
N LYS A 194 -22.32 17.23 -1.99
CA LYS A 194 -23.38 16.28 -2.37
C LYS A 194 -22.79 14.91 -2.73
N ASP A 195 -21.72 14.88 -3.53
CA ASP A 195 -21.08 13.63 -3.95
C ASP A 195 -20.50 12.87 -2.75
N GLU A 196 -19.81 13.58 -1.85
CA GLU A 196 -19.26 13.07 -0.59
C GLU A 196 -20.33 12.44 0.29
N GLN A 197 -21.51 13.06 0.37
CA GLN A 197 -22.65 12.57 1.16
C GLN A 197 -23.50 11.50 0.45
N THR A 198 -23.20 11.18 -0.81
CA THR A 198 -23.94 10.17 -1.56
C THR A 198 -23.35 8.79 -1.27
N LEU A 199 -24.21 7.86 -0.85
CA LEU A 199 -23.82 6.48 -0.52
C LEU A 199 -23.49 5.69 -1.79
N PHE A 200 -22.54 4.75 -1.67
CA PHE A 200 -22.36 3.68 -2.65
C PHE A 200 -23.04 2.40 -2.15
N ASN A 201 -23.94 1.85 -2.94
CA ASN A 201 -24.43 0.49 -2.72
C ASN A 201 -23.41 -0.52 -3.25
N LEU A 202 -22.65 -1.15 -2.33
CA LEU A 202 -21.58 -2.09 -2.68
C LEU A 202 -22.02 -3.24 -3.59
N ALA A 203 -23.29 -3.65 -3.50
CA ALA A 203 -23.84 -4.78 -4.24
C ALA A 203 -24.30 -4.43 -5.66
N ARG A 204 -24.56 -3.15 -5.97
CA ARG A 204 -25.30 -2.75 -7.18
C ARG A 204 -24.67 -1.61 -7.97
N ASP A 205 -24.06 -0.65 -7.27
CA ASP A 205 -23.60 0.58 -7.92
C ASP A 205 -22.22 0.35 -8.54
N PRO A 206 -21.88 1.07 -9.62
CA PRO A 206 -20.47 1.30 -9.94
C PRO A 206 -19.79 1.97 -8.74
N LEU A 207 -18.72 1.34 -8.24
CA LEU A 207 -17.96 1.84 -7.08
C LEU A 207 -16.97 2.95 -7.44
N MET A 208 -17.24 3.60 -8.57
CA MET A 208 -16.61 4.79 -9.11
C MET A 208 -17.72 5.66 -9.70
N ARG A 209 -17.74 6.94 -9.32
CA ARG A 209 -18.62 7.98 -9.87
C ARG A 209 -17.78 9.08 -10.49
N VAL A 210 -18.31 9.66 -11.57
CA VAL A 210 -17.65 10.73 -12.31
C VAL A 210 -18.65 11.85 -12.58
N THR A 211 -18.20 13.10 -12.53
CA THR A 211 -18.93 14.25 -13.05
C THR A 211 -17.94 15.26 -13.60
N LEU A 212 -18.11 15.67 -14.85
CA LEU A 212 -17.34 16.76 -15.42
C LEU A 212 -18.10 18.07 -15.21
N VAL A 213 -17.46 19.04 -14.57
CA VAL A 213 -17.98 20.40 -14.39
C VAL A 213 -17.20 21.35 -15.30
N ARG A 214 -17.90 22.04 -16.20
CA ARG A 214 -17.30 23.05 -17.08
C ARG A 214 -17.52 24.44 -16.50
N LEU A 215 -16.42 25.13 -16.16
CA LEU A 215 -16.44 26.50 -15.63
C LEU A 215 -16.15 27.52 -16.74
N HIS A 216 -15.28 27.16 -17.67
CA HIS A 216 -14.85 27.98 -18.82
C HIS A 216 -14.41 27.04 -19.97
N PRO A 217 -14.32 27.47 -21.25
CA PRO A 217 -13.83 26.59 -22.31
C PRO A 217 -12.41 26.04 -22.10
N GLN A 218 -11.67 26.63 -21.16
CA GLN A 218 -10.32 26.23 -20.77
C GLN A 218 -10.17 25.92 -19.28
N HIS A 219 -11.29 25.75 -18.56
CA HIS A 219 -11.25 25.46 -17.13
C HIS A 219 -12.39 24.53 -16.75
N HIS A 220 -12.04 23.36 -16.24
CA HIS A 220 -12.97 22.31 -15.87
C HIS A 220 -12.57 21.72 -14.52
N VAL A 221 -13.53 21.12 -13.84
CA VAL A 221 -13.28 20.29 -12.65
C VAL A 221 -13.83 18.91 -12.94
N LEU A 222 -13.00 17.89 -12.86
CA LEU A 222 -13.43 16.49 -12.93
C LEU A 222 -13.60 15.97 -11.51
N LEU A 223 -14.85 15.75 -11.12
CA LEU A 223 -15.19 15.14 -9.85
C LEU A 223 -15.13 13.63 -10.02
N LEU A 224 -14.13 13.01 -9.39
CA LEU A 224 -14.02 11.56 -9.28
C LEU A 224 -14.32 11.16 -7.85
N SER A 225 -15.01 10.04 -7.67
CA SER A 225 -15.32 9.51 -6.35
C SER A 225 -15.29 8.00 -6.41
N PHE A 226 -14.57 7.37 -5.49
CA PHE A 226 -14.46 5.92 -5.42
C PHE A 226 -14.96 5.43 -4.06
N HIS A 227 -15.45 4.21 -4.00
CA HIS A 227 -15.55 3.53 -2.71
C HIS A 227 -14.18 2.94 -2.34
N HIS A 228 -13.72 3.13 -1.10
CA HIS A 228 -12.39 2.69 -0.65
C HIS A 228 -12.19 1.16 -0.76
N ILE A 229 -13.27 0.38 -0.85
CA ILE A 229 -13.21 -1.08 -1.06
C ILE A 229 -12.62 -1.49 -2.42
N VAL A 230 -12.58 -0.57 -3.40
CA VAL A 230 -12.01 -0.80 -4.74
C VAL A 230 -10.84 0.13 -5.07
N PHE A 231 -10.45 1.00 -4.14
CA PHE A 231 -9.45 2.05 -4.41
C PHE A 231 -8.66 2.41 -3.15
N ASP A 232 -7.34 2.53 -3.26
CA ASP A 232 -6.45 2.95 -2.18
C ASP A 232 -5.49 4.07 -2.62
N GLY A 233 -4.68 4.57 -1.67
CA GLY A 233 -3.73 5.64 -1.95
C GLY A 233 -2.65 5.28 -2.98
N TRP A 234 -2.34 4.00 -3.16
CA TRP A 234 -1.41 3.54 -4.20
C TRP A 234 -2.11 3.45 -5.56
N SER A 235 -3.36 2.96 -5.59
CA SER A 235 -4.22 2.99 -6.77
C SER A 235 -4.39 4.39 -7.33
N ALA A 236 -4.41 5.44 -6.48
CA ALA A 236 -4.43 6.83 -6.95
C ALA A 236 -3.22 7.19 -7.82
N GLY A 237 -2.02 6.73 -7.46
CA GLY A 237 -0.82 6.92 -8.28
C GLY A 237 -0.89 6.19 -9.62
N VAL A 238 -1.31 4.92 -9.60
CA VAL A 238 -1.50 4.10 -10.82
C VAL A 238 -2.54 4.74 -11.73
N PHE A 239 -3.70 5.13 -11.17
CA PHE A 239 -4.78 5.78 -11.89
C PHE A 239 -4.31 7.06 -12.59
N MET A 240 -3.60 7.95 -11.88
CA MET A 240 -3.14 9.20 -12.47
C MET A 240 -2.09 9.00 -13.57
N GLN A 241 -1.22 7.99 -13.43
CA GLN A 241 -0.26 7.64 -14.45
C GLN A 241 -0.97 7.15 -15.72
N GLU A 242 -1.86 6.17 -15.59
CA GLU A 242 -2.59 5.60 -16.72
C GLU A 242 -3.55 6.60 -17.36
N PHE A 243 -4.25 7.41 -16.54
CA PHE A 243 -5.10 8.50 -17.01
C PHE A 243 -4.34 9.46 -17.92
N THR A 244 -3.14 9.86 -17.54
CA THR A 244 -2.34 10.78 -18.34
C THR A 244 -1.92 10.15 -19.67
N GLU A 245 -1.44 8.90 -19.64
CA GLU A 245 -0.99 8.18 -20.84
C GLU A 245 -2.14 7.95 -21.83
N LEU A 246 -3.26 7.43 -21.34
CA LEU A 246 -4.46 7.14 -22.14
C LEU A 246 -5.06 8.42 -22.72
N TYR A 247 -5.16 9.49 -21.92
CA TYR A 247 -5.72 10.75 -22.39
C TYR A 247 -4.92 11.34 -23.54
N GLN A 248 -3.58 11.30 -23.44
CA GLN A 248 -2.69 11.75 -24.50
C GLN A 248 -2.86 10.91 -25.77
N ALA A 249 -2.91 9.57 -25.64
CA ALA A 249 -3.10 8.67 -26.78
C ALA A 249 -4.43 8.93 -27.48
N PHE A 250 -5.54 9.01 -26.75
CA PHE A 250 -6.87 9.27 -27.31
C PHE A 250 -7.00 10.67 -27.92
N CYS A 251 -6.36 11.68 -27.33
CA CYS A 251 -6.29 13.01 -27.95
C CYS A 251 -5.55 12.99 -29.29
N ALA A 252 -4.52 12.15 -29.42
CA ALA A 252 -3.75 11.96 -30.65
C ALA A 252 -4.41 10.98 -31.64
N GLY A 253 -5.56 10.38 -31.30
CA GLY A 253 -6.19 9.33 -32.09
C GLY A 253 -5.35 8.05 -32.21
N GLN A 254 -4.46 7.82 -31.25
CA GLN A 254 -3.59 6.64 -31.19
C GLN A 254 -4.20 5.57 -30.28
N PRO A 255 -3.94 4.28 -30.53
CA PRO A 255 -4.34 3.23 -29.61
C PRO A 255 -3.57 3.34 -28.28
N PRO A 256 -4.16 2.89 -27.16
CA PRO A 256 -3.47 2.87 -25.88
C PRO A 256 -2.28 1.90 -25.91
N LEU A 257 -1.16 2.29 -25.27
CA LEU A 257 0.08 1.49 -25.22
C LEU A 257 0.19 0.63 -23.95
N LEU A 258 -0.81 0.67 -23.07
CA LEU A 258 -0.82 -0.08 -21.82
C LEU A 258 -0.95 -1.58 -22.06
N SER A 259 0.13 -2.32 -21.80
CA SER A 259 0.14 -3.79 -21.87
C SER A 259 -0.85 -4.40 -20.87
N PRO A 260 -1.61 -5.46 -21.21
CA PRO A 260 -2.53 -6.10 -20.30
C PRO A 260 -1.90 -6.43 -18.94
N LEU A 261 -2.65 -6.24 -17.85
CA LEU A 261 -2.16 -6.59 -16.53
C LEU A 261 -1.98 -8.12 -16.43
N PRO A 262 -0.81 -8.61 -15.97
CA PRO A 262 -0.54 -10.05 -15.89
C PRO A 262 -1.38 -10.77 -14.82
N ILE A 263 -1.87 -10.00 -13.84
CA ILE A 263 -2.79 -10.42 -12.79
C ILE A 263 -3.77 -9.27 -12.53
N GLN A 264 -4.86 -9.56 -11.85
CA GLN A 264 -5.85 -8.58 -11.38
C GLN A 264 -6.04 -8.70 -9.87
N TYR A 265 -6.76 -7.76 -9.27
CA TYR A 265 -7.01 -7.76 -7.82
C TYR A 265 -7.71 -9.04 -7.32
N ALA A 266 -8.58 -9.65 -8.14
CA ALA A 266 -9.23 -10.91 -7.80
C ALA A 266 -8.22 -12.07 -7.65
N ASP A 267 -7.16 -12.10 -8.47
CA ASP A 267 -6.08 -13.09 -8.35
C ASP A 267 -5.36 -12.94 -7.02
N TYR A 268 -5.07 -11.70 -6.64
CA TYR A 268 -4.49 -11.37 -5.34
C TYR A 268 -5.39 -11.80 -4.18
N ALA A 269 -6.70 -11.52 -4.25
CA ALA A 269 -7.65 -11.92 -3.22
C ALA A 269 -7.71 -13.44 -3.03
N ILE A 270 -7.77 -14.21 -4.13
CA ILE A 270 -7.75 -15.69 -4.10
C ILE A 270 -6.45 -16.20 -3.50
N TRP A 271 -5.31 -15.69 -4.00
CA TRP A 271 -3.99 -16.07 -3.53
C TRP A 271 -3.82 -15.80 -2.01
N GLN A 272 -4.22 -14.62 -1.55
CA GLN A 272 -4.09 -14.21 -0.15
C GLN A 272 -4.88 -15.15 0.79
N ARG A 273 -6.05 -15.64 0.35
CA ARG A 273 -6.88 -16.57 1.12
C ARG A 273 -6.29 -17.97 1.24
N GLN A 274 -5.51 -18.39 0.25
CA GLN A 274 -4.78 -19.67 0.29
C GLN A 274 -3.54 -19.56 1.18
N TRP A 275 -2.86 -18.40 1.16
CA TRP A 275 -1.63 -18.18 1.90
C TRP A 275 -1.80 -18.27 3.44
N LEU A 276 -2.90 -17.75 3.98
CA LEU A 276 -3.11 -17.68 5.44
C LEU A 276 -3.53 -19.00 6.12
N GLN A 277 -3.39 -20.14 5.45
CA GLN A 277 -3.72 -21.46 5.98
C GLN A 277 -2.50 -22.22 6.55
N GLY A 278 -1.29 -21.64 6.48
CA GLY A 278 -0.03 -22.29 6.78
C GLY A 278 0.72 -21.79 8.03
N ALA A 279 2.05 -21.72 7.92
CA ALA A 279 2.98 -21.31 8.98
C ALA A 279 2.77 -19.86 9.48
N GLU A 280 2.05 -19.07 8.69
CA GLU A 280 1.63 -17.70 8.93
C GLU A 280 0.70 -17.55 10.14
N LEU A 281 0.02 -18.63 10.56
CA LEU A 281 -0.70 -18.68 11.84
C LEU A 281 0.20 -18.39 13.04
N GLY A 282 1.52 -18.59 12.92
CA GLY A 282 2.49 -18.16 13.93
C GLY A 282 2.49 -16.65 14.19
N GLN A 283 2.14 -15.84 13.18
CA GLN A 283 1.98 -14.39 13.36
C GLN A 283 0.78 -14.04 14.24
N LEU A 284 -0.28 -14.88 14.25
CA LEU A 284 -1.43 -14.66 15.11
C LEU A 284 -1.02 -14.72 16.58
N GLN A 285 -0.21 -15.71 16.96
CA GLN A 285 0.28 -15.82 18.33
C GLN A 285 1.15 -14.62 18.71
N TYR A 286 2.03 -14.17 17.81
CA TYR A 286 2.81 -12.95 18.02
C TYR A 286 1.89 -11.75 18.28
N TRP A 287 0.90 -11.50 17.43
CA TRP A 287 -0.01 -10.37 17.60
C TRP A 287 -0.87 -10.49 18.87
N GLN A 288 -1.34 -11.69 19.22
CA GLN A 288 -2.04 -11.93 20.49
C GLN A 288 -1.18 -11.56 21.69
N GLN A 289 0.12 -11.88 21.67
CA GLN A 289 1.06 -11.50 22.72
C GLN A 289 1.30 -9.98 22.74
N GLN A 290 1.50 -9.35 21.58
CA GLN A 290 1.68 -7.89 21.50
C GLN A 290 0.45 -7.13 21.98
N PHE A 291 -0.76 -7.67 21.76
CA PHE A 291 -2.02 -7.04 22.15
C PHE A 291 -2.53 -7.45 23.55
N ALA A 292 -1.82 -8.33 24.26
CA ALA A 292 -2.25 -8.81 25.58
C ALA A 292 -2.21 -7.70 26.66
N GLU A 293 -1.24 -6.79 26.55
CA GLU A 293 -1.01 -5.73 27.53
C GLU A 293 -0.92 -4.36 26.82
N LEU A 294 -1.96 -4.01 26.05
CA LEU A 294 -2.03 -2.69 25.43
C LEU A 294 -2.13 -1.58 26.50
N PRO A 295 -1.42 -0.46 26.34
CA PRO A 295 -1.64 0.73 27.17
C PRO A 295 -3.09 1.22 27.03
N PRO A 296 -3.57 2.04 27.99
CA PRO A 296 -4.88 2.66 27.87
C PRO A 296 -4.99 3.46 26.57
N PRO A 297 -6.20 3.60 26.00
CA PRO A 297 -6.42 4.44 24.83
C PRO A 297 -5.80 5.84 25.00
N LEU A 298 -5.33 6.42 23.89
CA LEU A 298 -4.81 7.78 23.89
C LEU A 298 -5.89 8.77 24.34
N GLU A 299 -5.60 9.55 25.38
CA GLU A 299 -6.44 10.62 25.89
C GLU A 299 -5.87 11.98 25.45
N LEU A 300 -6.53 12.58 24.47
CA LEU A 300 -6.21 13.94 24.05
C LEU A 300 -7.08 14.96 24.78
N PRO A 301 -6.57 16.17 25.05
CA PRO A 301 -7.39 17.26 25.60
C PRO A 301 -8.60 17.52 24.71
N SER A 302 -9.79 17.17 25.21
CA SER A 302 -11.05 17.29 24.49
C SER A 302 -12.13 17.80 25.44
N THR A 303 -13.04 18.63 24.91
CA THR A 303 -14.23 19.07 25.63
C THR A 303 -15.37 18.03 25.56
N LYS A 304 -15.19 16.96 24.78
CA LYS A 304 -16.17 15.88 24.58
C LYS A 304 -15.58 14.54 25.02
N SER A 305 -16.34 13.75 25.77
CA SER A 305 -16.00 12.37 26.08
C SER A 305 -16.35 11.46 24.90
N TYR A 306 -15.40 10.61 24.49
CA TYR A 306 -15.65 9.59 23.48
C TYR A 306 -16.69 8.58 23.98
N LYS A 307 -17.62 8.17 23.11
CA LYS A 307 -18.57 7.09 23.36
C LYS A 307 -18.51 6.10 22.20
N PRO A 308 -18.23 4.81 22.46
CA PRO A 308 -18.24 3.78 21.43
C PRO A 308 -19.61 3.75 20.71
N GLY A 309 -19.58 3.77 19.38
CA GLY A 309 -20.78 3.65 18.53
C GLY A 309 -21.52 4.95 18.23
N GLU A 310 -21.07 6.12 18.72
CA GLU A 310 -21.57 7.39 18.21
C GLU A 310 -20.96 7.69 16.83
N LEU A 311 -21.80 8.00 15.84
CA LEU A 311 -21.35 8.54 14.55
C LEU A 311 -20.70 9.90 14.80
N VAL A 312 -19.45 10.05 14.39
CA VAL A 312 -18.68 11.28 14.60
C VAL A 312 -18.52 11.97 13.25
N GLN A 313 -18.93 13.24 13.17
CA GLN A 313 -18.54 14.08 12.04
C GLN A 313 -17.07 14.49 12.20
N GLY A 314 -16.23 13.99 11.29
CA GLY A 314 -14.84 14.41 11.17
C GLY A 314 -14.69 15.78 10.49
N CYS A 315 -13.53 16.39 10.65
CA CYS A 315 -13.06 17.50 9.82
C CYS A 315 -11.69 17.12 9.24
N ARG A 316 -11.36 17.65 8.06
CA ARG A 316 -10.06 17.46 7.42
C ARG A 316 -9.29 18.76 7.46
N GLU A 317 -8.14 18.73 8.12
CA GLU A 317 -7.16 19.82 8.12
C GLU A 317 -5.93 19.39 7.31
N THR A 318 -5.47 20.25 6.41
CA THR A 318 -4.30 19.98 5.57
C THR A 318 -3.29 21.10 5.72
N PHE A 319 -2.02 20.73 5.85
CA PHE A 319 -0.90 21.66 5.86
C PHE A 319 0.29 21.07 5.11
N GLU A 320 1.16 21.94 4.63
CA GLU A 320 2.37 21.55 3.90
C GLU A 320 3.61 21.84 4.74
N ILE A 321 4.59 20.94 4.67
CA ILE A 321 5.92 21.16 5.26
C ILE A 321 6.81 21.76 4.19
N ALA A 322 7.32 22.97 4.43
CA ALA A 322 8.15 23.69 3.49
C ALA A 322 9.32 22.83 2.94
N PRO A 323 9.70 22.97 1.66
CA PRO A 323 10.74 22.15 1.04
C PRO A 323 12.06 22.13 1.81
N GLU A 324 12.46 23.28 2.37
CA GLU A 324 13.70 23.42 3.12
C GLU A 324 13.68 22.61 4.42
N LEU A 325 12.53 22.57 5.11
CA LEU A 325 12.36 21.75 6.31
C LEU A 325 12.29 20.26 5.95
N THR A 326 11.60 19.92 4.87
CA THR A 326 11.52 18.54 4.37
C THR A 326 12.91 17.98 4.06
N GLU A 327 13.79 18.77 3.43
CA GLU A 327 15.16 18.33 3.14
C GLU A 327 16.00 18.17 4.42
N LYS A 328 15.86 19.07 5.39
CA LYS A 328 16.51 18.92 6.71
C LYS A 328 16.06 17.65 7.43
N LEU A 329 14.78 17.31 7.37
CA LEU A 329 14.25 16.06 7.93
C LEU A 329 14.86 14.85 7.22
N ARG A 330 14.96 14.85 5.89
CA ARG A 330 15.62 13.76 5.13
C ARG A 330 17.08 13.58 5.53
N GLN A 331 17.80 14.68 5.74
CA GLN A 331 19.20 14.64 6.20
C GLN A 331 19.32 14.06 7.61
N LEU A 332 18.45 14.49 8.53
CA LEU A 332 18.37 13.92 9.87
C LEU A 332 18.09 12.42 9.82
N SER A 333 17.08 11.99 9.07
CA SER A 333 16.76 10.56 8.89
C SER A 333 17.99 9.77 8.43
N ARG A 334 18.71 10.25 7.41
CA ARG A 334 19.94 9.60 6.93
C ARG A 334 21.04 9.54 7.99
N SER A 335 21.25 10.62 8.75
CA SER A 335 22.30 10.69 9.77
C SER A 335 22.14 9.67 10.91
N VAL A 336 20.90 9.23 11.18
CA VAL A 336 20.57 8.25 12.21
C VAL A 336 20.17 6.88 11.65
N GLY A 337 20.35 6.65 10.34
CA GLY A 337 19.99 5.38 9.71
C GLY A 337 18.48 5.07 9.68
N ALA A 338 17.63 6.09 9.78
CA ALA A 338 16.18 5.96 9.78
C ALA A 338 15.56 6.35 8.43
N THR A 339 14.33 5.88 8.19
CA THR A 339 13.53 6.39 7.07
C THR A 339 12.89 7.74 7.43
N LEU A 340 12.49 8.52 6.42
CA LEU A 340 11.73 9.76 6.67
C LEU A 340 10.43 9.47 7.44
N PHE A 341 9.76 8.37 7.13
CA PHE A 341 8.57 7.92 7.85
C PHE A 341 8.84 7.74 9.35
N MET A 342 9.92 7.03 9.73
CA MET A 342 10.29 6.83 11.14
C MET A 342 10.57 8.15 11.85
N THR A 343 11.25 9.09 11.18
CA THR A 343 11.52 10.43 11.76
C THR A 343 10.23 11.22 12.00
N VAL A 344 9.32 11.23 11.03
CA VAL A 344 8.03 11.93 11.17
C VAL A 344 7.13 11.24 12.19
N LEU A 345 7.10 9.91 12.23
CA LEU A 345 6.36 9.13 13.24
C LEU A 345 6.90 9.40 14.65
N ALA A 346 8.22 9.52 14.83
CA ALA A 346 8.81 9.90 16.10
C ALA A 346 8.39 11.32 16.51
N ALA A 347 8.43 12.29 15.58
CA ALA A 347 7.95 13.65 15.84
C ALA A 347 6.46 13.68 16.21
N TYR A 348 5.63 12.88 15.54
CA TYR A 348 4.21 12.70 15.86
C TYR A 348 4.01 12.08 17.25
N THR A 349 4.79 11.06 17.60
CA THR A 349 4.75 10.41 18.93
C THR A 349 5.11 11.41 20.03
N VAL A 350 6.15 12.24 19.82
CA VAL A 350 6.51 13.33 20.74
C VAL A 350 5.38 14.35 20.87
N LEU A 351 4.70 14.69 19.77
CA LEU A 351 3.54 15.58 19.80
C LEU A 351 2.42 15.01 20.67
N LEU A 352 2.07 13.73 20.48
CA LEU A 352 1.05 13.05 21.27
C LEU A 352 1.42 13.01 22.76
N TYR A 353 2.66 12.67 23.09
CA TYR A 353 3.18 12.74 24.46
C TYR A 353 3.01 14.14 25.05
N ARG A 354 3.34 15.20 24.30
CA ARG A 354 3.21 16.58 24.81
C ARG A 354 1.78 17.01 25.09
N TYR A 355 0.79 16.41 24.42
CA TYR A 355 -0.62 16.70 24.66
C TYR A 355 -1.26 15.84 25.75
N SER A 356 -0.86 14.58 25.86
CA SER A 356 -1.48 13.59 26.73
C SER A 356 -0.71 13.31 28.02
N ALA A 357 0.59 13.62 28.05
CA ALA A 357 1.56 13.14 29.04
C ALA A 357 1.64 11.59 29.16
N GLN A 358 1.08 10.84 28.20
CA GLN A 358 1.17 9.39 28.16
C GLN A 358 2.50 8.95 27.55
N GLU A 359 3.27 8.16 28.30
CA GLU A 359 4.62 7.70 27.91
C GLU A 359 4.60 6.42 27.08
N ASP A 360 3.53 5.63 27.17
CA ASP A 360 3.32 4.43 26.37
C ASP A 360 2.12 4.62 25.44
N LEU A 361 2.37 4.51 24.13
CA LEU A 361 1.44 4.92 23.08
C LEU A 361 1.34 3.81 22.03
N THR A 362 0.11 3.37 21.76
CA THR A 362 -0.18 2.50 20.61
C THR A 362 -0.64 3.34 19.43
N ILE A 363 0.15 3.34 18.35
CA ILE A 363 -0.15 4.08 17.12
C ILE A 363 -0.41 3.09 15.99
N GLY A 364 -1.64 3.08 15.48
CA GLY A 364 -2.00 2.32 14.28
C GLY A 364 -1.41 2.98 13.04
N VAL A 365 -0.64 2.22 12.26
CA VAL A 365 -0.08 2.69 10.99
C VAL A 365 -0.75 1.92 9.84
N PRO A 366 -1.51 2.59 8.96
CA PRO A 366 -2.04 1.94 7.77
C PRO A 366 -0.90 1.62 6.80
N LEU A 367 -0.88 0.39 6.28
CA LEU A 367 0.06 -0.05 5.26
C LEU A 367 -0.71 -0.37 3.97
N ALA A 368 -0.13 -0.02 2.82
CA ALA A 368 -0.73 -0.31 1.52
C ALA A 368 -0.84 -1.83 1.23
N GLY A 369 -0.06 -2.66 1.93
CA GLY A 369 -0.07 -4.12 1.73
C GLY A 369 0.55 -4.58 0.40
N ARG A 370 1.13 -3.67 -0.39
CA ARG A 370 1.81 -3.95 -1.66
C ARG A 370 3.26 -4.35 -1.44
N ASN A 371 3.47 -5.53 -0.87
CA ASN A 371 4.79 -6.07 -0.54
C ASN A 371 5.43 -6.91 -1.67
N ARG A 372 4.78 -7.00 -2.83
CA ARG A 372 5.25 -7.74 -4.01
C ARG A 372 5.15 -6.85 -5.26
N LYS A 373 6.18 -6.88 -6.11
CA LYS A 373 6.20 -6.11 -7.36
C LYS A 373 5.00 -6.39 -8.28
N GLN A 374 4.49 -7.61 -8.26
CA GLN A 374 3.38 -8.03 -9.11
C GLN A 374 2.06 -7.29 -8.79
N ILE A 375 1.88 -6.84 -7.55
CA ILE A 375 0.65 -6.14 -7.10
C ILE A 375 0.80 -4.62 -7.05
N GLU A 376 1.99 -4.08 -7.31
CA GLU A 376 2.20 -2.63 -7.43
C GLU A 376 1.38 -1.98 -8.57
N PRO A 377 1.14 -2.63 -9.73
CA PRO A 377 0.34 -2.04 -10.81
C PRO A 377 -1.18 -2.20 -10.67
N LEU A 378 -1.68 -2.87 -9.62
CA LEU A 378 -3.10 -3.24 -9.49
C LEU A 378 -4.04 -2.09 -9.10
#